data_AF-A0A017TA90-F1
#
_entry.id   AF-A0A017TA90-F1
#
_cell.length_a   1.000
_cell.length_b   1.000
_cell.length_c   1.000
_cell.angle_alpha   90.00
_cell.angle_beta   90.00
_cell.angle_gamma   90.00
#
_symmetry.space_group_name_H-M   'P 1'
#
loop_
_entity.id
_entity.type
_entity.pdbx_description
1 polymer ?
#
loop_
_entity_poly.entity_id
_entity_poly.type
_entity_poly.pdbx_seq_one_letter_code
_entity_poly.pdbx_strand_id
1 'polypeptide(L)'
;MRQQAFEAKVLDLWTRTRIPLTRANLLVHTGASRALLDRMMDEMMKARLVELDSDDEGEILWTVRGAARPRSGPETIAELERRERLEGEVDRLTSGAQLALRAAGLQAKSPPVEGKKSLLASGVLSFFFGPIGWMYAAPLKEAIPAIIVHVLVCAILPKFFLVYLFGILCPVSAIAGILYAWSYNHEGRRTPLFDRARRALPPLRPR
;
A
#
# COMPACT_ATOMS: atom_id res chain seq x y z
N MET A 1 -33.24 1.41 -0.96
CA MET A 1 -32.16 1.31 0.05
C MET A 1 -32.79 1.06 1.42
N ARG A 2 -32.17 0.26 2.29
CA ARG A 2 -32.67 0.01 3.67
C ARG A 2 -32.16 1.09 4.64
N GLN A 3 -32.91 1.39 5.71
CA GLN A 3 -32.56 2.44 6.70
C GLN A 3 -31.15 2.27 7.26
N GLN A 4 -30.82 1.07 7.73
CA GLN A 4 -29.49 0.75 8.29
C GLN A 4 -28.35 1.02 7.31
N ALA A 5 -28.57 0.73 6.02
CA ALA A 5 -27.54 0.95 5.00
C ALA A 5 -27.33 2.45 4.71
N PHE A 6 -28.39 3.26 4.78
CA PHE A 6 -28.28 4.71 4.65
C PHE A 6 -27.59 5.33 5.85
N GLU A 7 -28.03 4.96 7.06
CA GLU A 7 -27.43 5.40 8.31
C GLU A 7 -25.93 5.09 8.35
N ALA A 8 -25.55 3.87 7.98
CA ALA A 8 -24.13 3.48 7.88
C ALA A 8 -23.35 4.38 6.91
N LYS A 9 -23.91 4.75 5.76
CA LYS A 9 -23.26 5.68 4.81
C LYS A 9 -23.14 7.10 5.36
N VAL A 10 -24.17 7.61 6.04
CA VAL A 10 -24.13 8.95 6.66
C VAL A 10 -23.07 9.00 7.77
N LEU A 11 -23.03 7.96 8.61
CA LEU A 11 -22.04 7.83 9.68
C LEU A 11 -20.62 7.62 9.13
N ASP A 12 -20.45 6.84 8.06
CA ASP A 12 -19.16 6.67 7.39
C ASP A 12 -18.65 8.02 6.87
N LEU A 13 -19.51 8.79 6.18
CA LEU A 13 -19.18 10.12 5.70
C LEU A 13 -18.78 11.07 6.85
N TRP A 14 -19.53 11.05 7.97
CA TRP A 14 -19.24 11.89 9.14
C TRP A 14 -17.93 11.52 9.84
N THR A 15 -17.65 10.23 9.98
CA THR A 15 -16.51 9.75 10.78
C THR A 15 -15.20 9.71 10.00
N ARG A 16 -15.25 9.62 8.67
CA ARG A 16 -14.06 9.53 7.82
C ARG A 16 -13.69 10.82 7.10
N THR A 17 -14.62 11.76 7.00
CA THR A 17 -14.44 12.96 6.18
C THR A 17 -14.82 14.22 6.94
N ARG A 18 -14.44 15.37 6.36
CA ARG A 18 -14.86 16.69 6.82
C ARG A 18 -15.96 17.29 5.92
N ILE A 19 -16.49 16.50 5.00
CA ILE A 19 -17.54 16.93 4.07
C ILE A 19 -18.79 17.28 4.88
N PRO A 20 -19.36 18.49 4.71
CA PRO A 20 -20.58 18.88 5.40
C PRO A 20 -21.74 17.98 4.96
N LEU A 21 -22.56 17.53 5.92
CA LEU A 21 -23.76 16.75 5.60
C LEU A 21 -24.83 17.73 5.12
N THR A 22 -24.66 18.27 3.92
CA THR A 22 -25.69 19.03 3.22
C THR A 22 -26.55 18.08 2.41
N ARG A 23 -27.72 18.55 1.97
CA ARG A 23 -28.61 17.74 1.13
C ARG A 23 -27.90 17.32 -0.16
N ALA A 24 -27.16 18.23 -0.79
CA ALA A 24 -26.41 17.94 -2.02
C ALA A 24 -25.37 16.83 -1.81
N ASN A 25 -24.54 16.93 -0.78
CA ASN A 25 -23.48 15.95 -0.51
C ASN A 25 -24.07 14.57 -0.16
N LEU A 26 -25.14 14.54 0.62
CA LEU A 26 -25.83 13.31 0.96
C LEU A 26 -26.49 12.64 -0.26
N LEU A 27 -27.08 13.41 -1.19
CA LEU A 27 -27.63 12.85 -2.43
C LEU A 27 -26.54 12.16 -3.25
N VAL A 28 -25.40 12.83 -3.43
CA VAL A 28 -24.28 12.29 -4.21
C VAL A 28 -23.68 11.05 -3.53
N HIS A 29 -23.38 11.13 -2.24
CA HIS A 29 -22.71 10.05 -1.52
C HIS A 29 -23.62 8.82 -1.33
N THR A 30 -24.90 9.03 -1.04
CA THR A 30 -25.81 7.90 -0.76
C THR A 30 -26.44 7.31 -2.01
N GLY A 31 -26.61 8.11 -3.07
CA GLY A 31 -27.34 7.76 -4.29
C GLY A 31 -28.85 7.66 -4.09
N ALA A 32 -29.38 8.17 -2.97
CA ALA A 32 -30.82 8.18 -2.70
C ALA A 32 -31.54 9.22 -3.57
N SER A 33 -32.82 8.96 -3.89
CA SER A 33 -33.68 10.02 -4.43
C SER A 33 -33.97 11.07 -3.35
N ARG A 34 -34.28 12.31 -3.75
CA ARG A 34 -34.58 13.41 -2.82
C ARG A 34 -35.67 13.06 -1.80
N ALA A 35 -36.80 12.54 -2.27
CA ALA A 35 -37.91 12.15 -1.39
C ALA A 35 -37.52 11.03 -0.41
N LEU A 36 -36.65 10.11 -0.84
CA LEU A 36 -36.16 9.05 0.02
C LEU A 36 -35.19 9.59 1.07
N LEU A 37 -34.26 10.48 0.68
CA LEU A 37 -33.32 11.11 1.60
C LEU A 37 -34.05 11.88 2.70
N ASP A 38 -35.03 12.72 2.34
CA ASP A 38 -35.78 13.51 3.32
C ASP A 38 -36.46 12.58 4.34
N ARG A 39 -37.15 11.53 3.88
CA ARG A 39 -37.76 10.53 4.75
C ARG A 39 -36.75 9.81 5.65
N MET A 40 -35.59 9.43 5.13
CA MET A 40 -34.59 8.67 5.89
C MET A 40 -33.85 9.54 6.92
N MET A 41 -33.59 10.80 6.59
CA MET A 41 -33.06 11.80 7.51
C MET A 41 -34.06 12.12 8.61
N ASP A 42 -35.35 12.24 8.29
CA ASP A 42 -36.42 12.40 9.29
C ASP A 42 -36.44 11.26 10.30
N GLU A 43 -36.31 10.02 9.84
CA GLU A 43 -36.20 8.85 10.74
C GLU A 43 -34.94 8.91 11.62
N MET A 44 -33.80 9.37 11.09
CA MET A 44 -32.58 9.57 11.89
C MET A 44 -32.71 10.70 12.91
N MET A 45 -33.45 11.76 12.59
CA MET A 45 -33.79 12.85 13.52
C MET A 45 -34.71 12.36 14.63
N LYS A 46 -35.76 11.58 14.30
CA LYS A 46 -36.65 10.95 15.31
C LYS A 46 -35.88 10.03 16.25
N ALA A 47 -34.91 9.28 15.71
CA ALA A 47 -34.01 8.43 16.48
C ALA A 47 -32.96 9.22 17.30
N ARG A 48 -32.93 10.56 17.18
CA ARG A 48 -31.97 11.47 17.82
C ARG A 48 -30.51 11.15 17.48
N LEU A 49 -30.25 10.61 16.29
CA LEU A 49 -28.90 10.33 15.81
C LEU A 49 -28.28 11.57 15.16
N VAL A 50 -29.11 12.40 14.52
CA VAL A 50 -28.69 13.64 13.87
C VAL A 50 -29.49 14.82 14.37
N GLU A 51 -28.85 15.98 14.40
CA GLU A 51 -29.47 17.28 14.66
C GLU A 51 -29.44 18.11 13.37
N LEU A 52 -30.52 18.87 13.17
CA LEU A 52 -30.65 19.83 12.09
C LEU A 52 -30.09 21.16 12.57
N ASP A 53 -29.16 21.71 11.79
CA ASP A 53 -28.61 23.03 11.98
C ASP A 53 -28.75 23.83 10.68
N SER A 54 -28.67 25.15 10.80
CA SER A 54 -28.60 26.06 9.66
C SER A 54 -27.30 26.83 9.76
N ASP A 55 -26.56 26.95 8.67
CA ASP A 55 -25.47 27.92 8.63
C ASP A 55 -25.98 29.34 8.38
N ASP A 56 -25.03 30.27 8.40
CA ASP A 56 -25.23 31.70 8.15
C ASP A 56 -25.71 31.99 6.70
N GLU A 57 -25.59 31.03 5.79
CA GLU A 57 -26.04 31.13 4.40
C GLU A 57 -27.47 30.58 4.22
N GLY A 58 -28.07 30.02 5.27
CA GLY A 58 -29.40 29.43 5.25
C GLY A 58 -29.43 28.01 4.68
N GLU A 59 -28.27 27.38 4.50
CA GLU A 59 -28.17 25.99 4.08
C GLU A 59 -28.41 25.05 5.25
N ILE A 60 -29.13 23.97 4.95
CA ILE A 60 -29.48 22.96 5.94
C ILE A 60 -28.29 22.01 6.11
N LEU A 61 -27.77 21.97 7.33
CA LEU A 61 -26.67 21.11 7.73
C LEU A 61 -27.16 20.09 8.74
N TRP A 62 -26.77 18.83 8.55
CA TRP A 62 -26.95 17.81 9.57
C TRP A 62 -25.66 17.59 10.36
N THR A 63 -25.79 17.48 11.67
CA THR A 63 -24.69 17.10 12.56
C THR A 63 -25.00 15.77 13.24
N VAL A 64 -24.02 14.88 13.35
CA VAL A 64 -24.21 13.59 14.02
C VAL A 64 -23.94 13.74 15.52
N ARG A 65 -24.89 13.30 16.35
CA ARG A 65 -24.74 13.36 17.81
C ARG A 65 -23.78 12.29 18.31
N GLY A 66 -23.00 12.64 19.33
CA GLY A 66 -22.13 11.69 20.03
C GLY A 66 -20.86 11.27 19.27
N ALA A 67 -20.64 11.78 18.06
CA ALA A 67 -19.43 11.54 17.28
C ALA A 67 -18.77 12.88 16.91
N ALA A 68 -17.56 13.13 17.39
CA ALA A 68 -16.80 14.30 16.96
C ALA A 68 -16.33 14.13 15.51
N ARG A 69 -16.40 15.20 14.71
CA ARG A 69 -15.88 15.18 13.35
C ARG A 69 -14.35 14.98 13.37
N PRO A 70 -13.77 14.18 12.46
CA PRO A 70 -12.33 14.03 12.38
C PRO A 70 -11.64 15.37 12.06
N ARG A 71 -10.47 15.60 12.67
CA ARG A 71 -9.68 16.84 12.48
C ARG A 71 -8.98 16.90 11.12
N SER A 72 -8.87 15.77 10.43
CA SER A 72 -8.20 15.63 9.13
C SER A 72 -8.99 14.69 8.24
N GLY A 73 -9.00 14.95 6.94
CA GLY A 73 -9.68 14.12 5.95
C GLY A 73 -10.18 14.94 4.76
N PRO A 74 -10.77 14.26 3.76
CA PRO A 74 -11.33 14.91 2.58
C PRO A 74 -12.36 15.98 2.97
N GLU A 75 -12.28 17.15 2.33
CA GLU A 75 -13.24 18.25 2.52
C GLU A 75 -14.33 18.24 1.46
N THR A 76 -14.08 17.60 0.32
CA THR A 76 -15.01 17.52 -0.82
C THR A 76 -15.25 16.08 -1.27
N ILE A 77 -16.39 15.84 -1.92
CA ILE A 77 -16.74 14.53 -2.50
C ILE A 77 -15.70 14.11 -3.55
N ALA A 78 -15.21 15.06 -4.37
CA ALA A 78 -14.20 14.78 -5.39
C ALA A 78 -12.86 14.31 -4.79
N GLU A 79 -12.46 14.85 -3.63
CA GLU A 79 -11.27 14.38 -2.91
C GLU A 79 -11.48 12.98 -2.32
N LEU A 80 -12.67 12.70 -1.79
CA LEU A 80 -13.02 11.38 -1.27
C LEU A 80 -12.93 10.33 -2.39
N GLU A 81 -13.55 10.58 -3.55
CA GLU A 81 -13.50 9.68 -4.71
C GLU A 81 -12.06 9.46 -5.21
N ARG A 82 -11.26 10.54 -5.26
CA ARG A 82 -9.84 10.44 -5.65
C ARG A 82 -9.08 9.55 -4.67
N ARG A 83 -9.32 9.70 -3.37
CA ARG A 83 -8.67 8.91 -2.34
C ARG A 83 -9.07 7.43 -2.44
N GLU A 84 -10.36 7.12 -2.57
CA GLU A 84 -10.84 5.75 -2.73
C GLU A 84 -10.25 5.08 -3.97
N ARG A 85 -10.12 5.83 -5.08
CA ARG A 85 -9.45 5.34 -6.28
C ARG A 85 -7.98 5.01 -6.03
N LEU A 86 -7.24 5.90 -5.35
CA LEU A 86 -5.83 5.68 -5.03
C LEU A 86 -5.63 4.51 -4.08
N GLU A 87 -6.48 4.37 -3.05
CA GLU A 87 -6.47 3.22 -2.15
C GLU A 87 -6.71 1.92 -2.92
N GLY A 88 -7.67 1.90 -3.86
CA GLY A 88 -7.91 0.76 -4.74
C GLY A 88 -6.73 0.42 -5.67
N GLU A 89 -5.98 1.42 -6.14
CA GLU A 89 -4.76 1.21 -6.92
C GLU A 89 -3.63 0.62 -6.05
N VAL A 90 -3.46 1.10 -4.82
CA VAL A 90 -2.49 0.57 -3.84
C VAL A 90 -2.81 -0.87 -3.47
N ASP A 91 -4.08 -1.21 -3.25
CA ASP A 91 -4.50 -2.57 -2.93
C ASP A 91 -4.23 -3.54 -4.07
N ARG A 92 -4.44 -3.11 -5.32
CA ARG A 92 -4.10 -3.91 -6.51
C ARG A 92 -2.60 -4.14 -6.63
N LEU A 93 -1.78 -3.10 -6.42
CA LEU A 93 -0.33 -3.21 -6.43
C LEU A 93 0.17 -4.13 -5.30
N THR A 94 -0.38 -3.99 -4.10
CA THR A 94 -0.03 -4.81 -2.94
C THR A 94 -0.43 -6.27 -3.17
N SER A 95 -1.62 -6.51 -3.73
CA SER A 95 -2.07 -7.85 -4.10
C SER A 95 -1.19 -8.48 -5.17
N GLY A 96 -0.81 -7.72 -6.20
CA GLY A 96 0.14 -8.17 -7.23
C GLY A 96 1.52 -8.50 -6.66
N ALA A 97 2.04 -7.65 -5.77
CA ALA A 97 3.29 -7.88 -5.07
C ALA A 97 3.23 -9.13 -4.17
N GLN A 98 2.14 -9.32 -3.41
CA GLN A 98 1.93 -10.52 -2.60
C GLN A 98 1.81 -11.78 -3.46
N LEU A 99 1.15 -11.69 -4.61
CA LEU A 99 1.02 -12.81 -5.54
C LEU A 99 2.36 -13.17 -6.19
N ALA A 100 3.19 -12.17 -6.54
CA ALA A 100 4.55 -12.36 -7.00
C ALA A 100 5.45 -12.97 -5.91
N LEU A 101 5.34 -12.50 -4.67
CA LEU A 101 6.05 -13.08 -3.52
C LEU A 101 5.65 -14.54 -3.29
N ARG A 102 4.35 -14.86 -3.36
CA ARG A 102 3.85 -16.24 -3.26
C ARG A 102 4.34 -17.11 -4.42
N ALA A 103 4.30 -16.60 -5.66
CA ALA A 103 4.83 -17.29 -6.83
C ALA A 103 6.34 -17.56 -6.72
N ALA A 104 7.07 -16.67 -6.06
CA ALA A 104 8.48 -16.84 -5.72
C ALA A 104 8.72 -17.79 -4.52
N GLY A 105 7.67 -18.40 -3.95
CA GLY A 105 7.77 -19.32 -2.81
C GLY A 105 8.02 -18.64 -1.45
N LEU A 106 7.79 -17.32 -1.36
CA LEU A 106 8.14 -16.50 -0.20
C LEU A 106 6.89 -16.24 0.64
N GLN A 107 6.46 -17.24 1.44
CA GLN A 107 5.32 -17.09 2.36
C GLN A 107 5.72 -16.40 3.67
N ALA A 108 5.01 -15.33 4.00
CA ALA A 108 5.15 -14.57 5.25
C ALA A 108 4.55 -15.34 6.45
N LYS A 109 5.25 -16.36 6.94
CA LYS A 109 4.97 -16.92 8.28
C LYS A 109 6.28 -17.30 8.95
N SER A 110 6.82 -16.43 9.80
CA SER A 110 7.88 -16.84 10.72
C SER A 110 7.80 -16.09 12.05
N PRO A 111 8.17 -16.79 13.16
CA PRO A 111 8.19 -16.23 14.50
C PRO A 111 9.17 -15.04 14.61
N PRO A 112 9.01 -14.18 15.63
CA PRO A 112 9.83 -12.99 15.78
C PRO A 112 11.29 -13.37 16.05
N VAL A 113 12.15 -13.23 15.04
CA VAL A 113 13.60 -13.26 15.21
C VAL A 113 14.04 -11.92 15.80
N GLU A 114 14.76 -11.94 16.91
CA GLU A 114 15.42 -10.76 17.50
C GLU A 114 16.45 -10.20 16.51
N GLY A 115 16.44 -8.88 16.25
CA GLY A 115 17.37 -8.25 15.31
C GLY A 115 16.92 -8.24 13.83
N LYS A 116 15.62 -8.05 13.57
CA LYS A 116 15.07 -7.93 12.20
C LYS A 116 15.79 -6.83 11.40
N LYS A 117 16.23 -7.17 10.20
CA LYS A 117 16.74 -6.23 9.21
C LYS A 117 15.58 -5.48 8.55
N SER A 118 15.68 -4.15 8.52
CA SER A 118 14.70 -3.30 7.81
C SER A 118 14.68 -3.63 6.30
N LEU A 119 13.53 -4.08 5.80
CA LEU A 119 13.31 -4.34 4.37
C LEU A 119 13.45 -3.06 3.54
N LEU A 120 12.92 -1.95 4.06
CA LEU A 120 13.00 -0.65 3.42
C LEU A 120 14.45 -0.19 3.30
N ALA A 121 15.24 -0.30 4.38
CA ALA A 121 16.66 0.06 4.35
C ALA A 121 17.42 -0.79 3.34
N SER A 122 17.15 -2.11 3.29
CA SER A 122 17.78 -3.00 2.31
C SER A 122 17.43 -2.63 0.87
N GLY A 123 16.16 -2.33 0.61
CA GLY A 123 15.69 -1.93 -0.72
C GLY A 123 16.29 -0.60 -1.16
N VAL A 124 16.25 0.43 -0.31
CA VAL A 124 16.82 1.75 -0.61
C VAL A 124 18.33 1.65 -0.84
N LEU A 125 19.06 0.97 0.03
CA LEU A 125 20.50 0.81 -0.12
C LEU A 125 20.85 0.07 -1.43
N SER A 126 20.09 -0.96 -1.77
CA SER A 126 20.33 -1.75 -2.99
C SER A 126 19.86 -1.05 -4.26
N PHE A 127 18.91 -0.11 -4.17
CA PHE A 127 18.49 0.75 -5.26
C PHE A 127 19.59 1.74 -5.64
N PHE A 128 20.14 2.46 -4.65
CA PHE A 128 21.14 3.50 -4.91
C PHE A 128 22.54 2.96 -5.16
N PHE A 129 22.93 1.88 -4.48
CA PHE A 129 24.28 1.34 -4.54
C PHE A 129 24.38 -0.01 -5.28
N GLY A 130 23.29 -0.42 -5.95
CA GLY A 130 23.26 -1.69 -6.66
C GLY A 130 23.59 -2.87 -5.72
N PRO A 131 24.38 -3.85 -6.19
CA PRO A 131 24.75 -5.02 -5.40
C PRO A 131 25.55 -4.73 -4.14
N ILE A 132 26.13 -3.54 -3.98
CA ILE A 132 26.80 -3.14 -2.73
C ILE A 132 25.78 -3.11 -1.58
N GLY A 133 24.55 -2.69 -1.85
CA GLY A 133 23.47 -2.69 -0.86
C GLY A 133 23.08 -4.08 -0.37
N TRP A 134 23.40 -5.13 -1.13
CA TRP A 134 23.12 -6.51 -0.72
C TRP A 134 23.92 -6.90 0.52
N MET A 135 25.08 -6.29 0.79
CA MET A 135 25.90 -6.57 1.98
C MET A 135 25.15 -6.38 3.30
N TYR A 136 24.07 -5.61 3.29
CA TYR A 136 23.20 -5.42 4.44
C TYR A 136 22.57 -6.74 4.94
N ALA A 137 22.12 -7.60 4.03
CA ALA A 137 21.38 -8.83 4.38
C ALA A 137 21.78 -10.10 3.61
N ALA A 138 22.45 -9.98 2.47
CA ALA A 138 22.85 -11.09 1.62
C ALA A 138 24.12 -11.81 2.12
N PRO A 139 24.31 -13.09 1.79
CA PRO A 139 25.56 -13.79 2.05
C PRO A 139 26.71 -13.24 1.21
N LEU A 140 27.90 -13.15 1.81
CA LEU A 140 29.10 -12.60 1.16
C LEU A 140 29.49 -13.36 -0.11
N LYS A 141 29.20 -14.66 -0.17
CA LYS A 141 29.45 -15.52 -1.34
C LYS A 141 28.68 -15.09 -2.59
N GLU A 142 27.54 -14.40 -2.44
CA GLU A 142 26.74 -13.90 -3.57
C GLU A 142 26.95 -12.39 -3.77
N ALA A 143 27.03 -11.62 -2.67
CA ALA A 143 27.23 -10.18 -2.72
C ALA A 143 28.58 -9.79 -3.36
N ILE A 144 29.69 -10.43 -2.96
CA ILE A 144 31.02 -10.06 -3.46
C ILE A 144 31.15 -10.28 -4.97
N PRO A 145 30.80 -11.44 -5.55
CA PRO A 145 30.84 -11.62 -6.99
C PRO A 145 29.94 -10.61 -7.74
N ALA A 146 28.74 -10.34 -7.22
CA ALA A 146 27.83 -9.37 -7.84
C ALA A 146 28.40 -7.95 -7.83
N ILE A 147 29.07 -7.54 -6.75
CA ILE A 147 29.77 -6.25 -6.65
C ILE A 147 30.92 -6.19 -7.67
N ILE A 148 31.73 -7.24 -7.79
CA ILE A 148 32.83 -7.30 -8.77
C ILE A 148 32.29 -7.14 -10.20
N VAL A 149 31.25 -7.89 -10.56
CA VAL A 149 30.61 -7.79 -11.88
C VAL A 149 30.07 -6.38 -12.10
N HIS A 150 29.39 -5.81 -11.10
CA HIS A 150 28.84 -4.46 -11.19
C HIS A 150 29.94 -3.42 -11.44
N VAL A 151 31.03 -3.44 -10.68
CA VAL A 151 32.17 -2.53 -10.85
C VAL A 151 32.82 -2.71 -12.23
N LEU A 152 32.98 -3.95 -12.70
CA LEU A 152 33.56 -4.23 -14.01
C LEU A 152 32.68 -3.68 -15.15
N VAL A 153 31.36 -3.86 -15.06
CA VAL A 153 30.42 -3.26 -16.02
C VAL A 153 30.53 -1.73 -16.00
N CYS A 154 30.60 -1.12 -14.83
CA CYS A 154 30.77 0.34 -14.71
C CYS A 154 32.09 0.83 -15.32
N ALA A 155 33.15 0.02 -15.25
CA ALA A 155 34.47 0.37 -15.76
C ALA A 155 34.60 0.22 -17.28
N ILE A 156 33.90 -0.75 -17.88
CA ILE A 156 34.00 -1.07 -19.31
C ILE A 156 32.98 -0.30 -20.15
N LEU A 157 31.75 -0.12 -19.64
CA LEU A 157 30.65 0.40 -20.45
C LEU A 157 30.69 1.93 -20.57
N PRO A 158 30.42 2.50 -21.76
CA PRO A 158 30.29 3.94 -21.92
C PRO A 158 29.20 4.53 -21.01
N LYS A 159 29.46 5.71 -20.43
CA LYS A 159 28.58 6.35 -19.42
C LYS A 159 27.14 6.55 -19.88
N PHE A 160 26.90 6.79 -21.18
CA PHE A 160 25.55 6.97 -21.70
C PHE A 160 24.72 5.68 -21.69
N PHE A 161 25.35 4.51 -21.85
CA PHE A 161 24.67 3.21 -21.70
C PHE A 161 24.38 2.89 -20.24
N LEU A 162 25.22 3.35 -19.31
CA LEU A 162 25.02 3.11 -17.88
C LEU A 162 23.71 3.72 -17.37
N VAL A 163 23.25 4.84 -17.92
CA VAL A 163 21.97 5.45 -17.50
C VAL A 163 20.79 4.52 -17.74
N TYR A 164 20.68 3.96 -18.95
CA TYR A 164 19.61 3.01 -19.29
C TYR A 164 19.77 1.69 -18.54
N LEU A 165 21.01 1.22 -18.43
CA LEU A 165 21.31 -0.02 -17.73
C LEU A 165 20.95 0.08 -16.23
N PHE A 166 21.35 1.16 -15.55
CA PHE A 166 21.00 1.40 -14.15
C PHE A 166 19.51 1.65 -13.93
N GLY A 167 18.82 2.24 -14.90
CA GLY A 167 17.36 2.36 -14.86
C GLY A 167 16.65 1.01 -14.64
N ILE A 168 17.25 -0.10 -15.08
CA ILE A 168 16.74 -1.47 -14.87
C ILE A 168 17.46 -2.17 -13.71
N LEU A 169 18.79 -2.07 -13.65
CA LEU A 169 19.61 -2.77 -12.65
C LEU A 169 19.34 -2.30 -11.22
N CYS A 170 19.09 -1.01 -11.01
CA CYS A 170 18.82 -0.46 -9.67
C CYS A 170 17.49 -0.99 -9.09
N PRO A 171 16.35 -0.98 -9.82
CA PRO A 171 15.13 -1.65 -9.37
C PRO A 171 15.30 -3.15 -9.09
N VAL A 172 15.97 -3.87 -10.00
CA VAL A 172 16.22 -5.32 -9.82
C VAL A 172 17.07 -5.58 -8.57
N SER A 173 18.10 -4.75 -8.36
CA SER A 173 18.94 -4.82 -7.18
C SER A 173 18.18 -4.48 -5.90
N ALA A 174 17.29 -3.48 -5.94
CA ALA A 174 16.41 -3.12 -4.82
C ALA A 174 15.52 -4.29 -4.41
N ILE A 175 14.88 -4.95 -5.38
CA ILE A 175 14.07 -6.14 -5.17
C ILE A 175 14.93 -7.24 -4.55
N ALA A 176 16.11 -7.54 -5.11
CA ALA A 176 17.01 -8.54 -4.55
C ALA A 176 17.41 -8.22 -3.10
N GLY A 177 17.73 -6.96 -2.80
CA GLY A 177 18.01 -6.49 -1.44
C GLY A 177 16.86 -6.73 -0.47
N ILE A 178 15.62 -6.43 -0.87
CA ILE A 178 14.42 -6.71 -0.07
C ILE A 178 14.29 -8.22 0.16
N LEU A 179 14.48 -9.03 -0.88
CA LEU A 179 14.40 -10.49 -0.80
C LEU A 179 15.44 -11.09 0.16
N TYR A 180 16.68 -10.59 0.16
CA TYR A 180 17.70 -11.03 1.11
C TYR A 180 17.35 -10.64 2.55
N ALA A 181 16.87 -9.41 2.79
CA ALA A 181 16.46 -8.98 4.12
C ALA A 181 15.24 -9.77 4.62
N TRP A 182 14.32 -10.09 3.72
CA TRP A 182 13.19 -10.97 4.02
C TRP A 182 13.67 -12.37 4.40
N SER A 183 14.54 -13.00 3.59
CA SER A 183 15.06 -14.34 3.88
C SER A 183 15.85 -14.37 5.20
N TYR A 184 16.64 -13.34 5.49
CA TYR A 184 17.35 -13.19 6.76
C TYR A 184 16.37 -13.12 7.95
N ASN A 185 15.32 -12.32 7.85
CA ASN A 185 14.31 -12.18 8.90
C ASN A 185 13.52 -13.48 9.15
N HIS A 186 13.39 -14.32 8.12
CA HIS A 186 12.71 -15.61 8.20
C HIS A 186 13.61 -16.72 8.76
N GLU A 187 14.89 -16.75 8.38
CA GLU A 187 15.80 -17.86 8.70
C GLU A 187 16.77 -17.55 9.84
N GLY A 188 16.85 -16.30 10.29
CA GLY A 188 17.81 -15.83 11.30
C GLY A 188 19.27 -15.84 10.84
N ARG A 189 19.52 -16.15 9.56
CA ARG A 189 20.87 -16.23 8.96
C ARG A 189 20.84 -15.75 7.51
N ARG A 190 21.99 -15.30 7.02
CA ARG A 190 22.14 -14.86 5.61
C ARG A 190 22.06 -16.08 4.70
N THR A 191 21.00 -16.17 3.91
CA THR A 191 20.75 -17.33 3.05
C THR A 191 20.90 -17.00 1.57
N PRO A 192 21.55 -17.90 0.81
CA PRO A 192 21.78 -17.69 -0.61
C PRO A 192 20.47 -17.84 -1.39
N LEU A 193 20.14 -16.84 -2.20
CA LEU A 193 18.94 -16.87 -3.03
C LEU A 193 19.16 -17.72 -4.28
N PHE A 194 20.37 -17.73 -4.86
CA PHE A 194 20.65 -18.46 -6.10
C PHE A 194 20.72 -19.97 -5.88
N ASP A 195 21.23 -20.42 -4.73
CA ASP A 195 21.23 -21.85 -4.37
C ASP A 195 19.82 -22.39 -4.15
N ARG A 196 18.90 -21.57 -3.60
CA ARG A 196 17.48 -21.93 -3.49
C ARG A 196 16.83 -22.06 -4.86
N ALA A 197 17.04 -21.09 -5.74
CA ALA A 197 16.51 -21.12 -7.10
C ALA A 197 16.99 -22.37 -7.86
N ARG A 198 18.27 -22.75 -7.72
CA ARG A 198 18.81 -23.98 -8.34
C ARG A 198 18.17 -25.27 -7.80
N ARG A 199 17.87 -25.35 -6.50
CA ARG A 199 17.22 -26.53 -5.90
C ARG A 199 15.72 -26.61 -6.18
N ALA A 200 15.08 -25.48 -6.43
CA ALA A 200 13.65 -25.43 -6.76
C ALA A 200 13.34 -25.89 -8.19
N LEU A 201 14.35 -25.98 -9.06
CA LEU A 201 14.20 -26.52 -10.41
C LEU A 201 14.19 -28.06 -10.39
N PRO A 202 13.27 -28.72 -11.11
CA PRO A 202 13.24 -30.18 -11.20
C PRO A 202 14.56 -30.70 -11.80
N PRO A 203 15.06 -31.87 -11.35
CA PRO A 203 16.31 -32.42 -11.87
C PRO A 203 16.21 -32.63 -13.38
N LEU A 204 17.17 -32.09 -14.12
CA LEU A 204 17.33 -32.36 -15.55
C LEU A 204 17.44 -33.88 -15.73
N ARG A 205 16.49 -34.48 -16.45
CA ARG A 205 16.57 -35.90 -16.81
C ARG A 205 17.90 -36.13 -17.53
N PRO A 206 18.71 -37.11 -17.10
CA PRO A 206 19.88 -37.51 -17.88
C PRO A 206 19.39 -38.00 -19.25
N ARG A 207 20.01 -37.51 -20.33
CA ARG A 207 19.87 -38.03 -21.69
C ARG A 207 20.75 -39.25 -21.87
#